data_AF-A0A970GRS8-F1
#
_entry.id   AF-A0A970GRS8-F1
#
_cell.length_a   1.000
_cell.length_b   1.000
_cell.length_c   1.000
_cell.angle_alpha   90.00
_cell.angle_beta   90.00
_cell.angle_gamma   90.00
#
_symmetry.space_group_name_H-M   'P 1'
#
loop_
_entity.id
_entity.type
_entity.pdbx_description
1 polymer ?
#
loop_
_entity_poly.entity_id
_entity_poly.type
_entity_poly.pdbx_seq_one_letter_code
_entity_poly.pdbx_strand_id
1 'polypeptide(L)'
;MRKLVVLMTLLLATAAVRGQLRICGSCGREDSAGGEFCTACQARLPDIPPPPAPADNAAEGQEPSPAATLAAGAFEQARLDVLAARGEESRRPEVALALYGNARALLAVIDPTNLPPATGQSVLEGLQRCRVALAVTGQACPACSGSGRRQVVFQQLAGGSAEATTRSTSAACATCGGRGTISGTRDVEAARLLILQGRREAGLLLQAAGRVAAGSAWIPKAWAQELMPRQLAAIRRIAAADCQACAGIGLERCKACAGTGRKPCTNRKCRDGWVEEKPGNTLTPQTALARRVKCPVCQGTGAVNCQPCRGKGAVACARCKGAGLAAPCRTCGGEGVSECRTCRTRRHAADDTSLCPKCRNSGWMLCERCKGDGVVAR
;
A
#
# COMPACT_ATOMS: atom_id res chain seq x y z
N MET A 1 43.73 -24.73 38.75
CA MET A 1 42.55 -24.39 37.94
C MET A 1 42.85 -23.98 36.48
N ARG A 2 44.05 -23.51 36.11
CA ARG A 2 44.41 -23.22 34.70
C ARG A 2 44.65 -24.44 33.79
N LYS A 3 45.00 -25.61 34.36
CA LYS A 3 45.26 -26.84 33.57
C LYS A 3 44.00 -27.62 33.18
N LEU A 4 42.86 -27.36 33.82
CA LEU A 4 41.59 -28.06 33.58
C LEU A 4 40.76 -27.43 32.45
N VAL A 5 40.93 -26.12 32.21
CA VAL A 5 40.23 -25.40 31.14
C VAL A 5 40.81 -25.74 29.76
N VAL A 6 42.13 -25.95 29.66
CA VAL A 6 42.80 -26.28 28.40
C VAL A 6 42.42 -27.68 27.88
N LEU A 7 42.13 -28.63 28.78
CA LEU A 7 41.73 -29.99 28.39
C LEU A 7 40.29 -30.05 27.87
N MET A 8 39.38 -29.21 28.38
CA MET A 8 37.99 -29.12 27.90
C MET A 8 37.87 -28.41 26.55
N THR A 9 38.76 -27.46 26.24
CA THR A 9 38.80 -26.81 24.92
C THR A 9 39.41 -27.70 23.84
N LEU A 10 40.29 -28.65 24.18
CA LEU A 10 40.88 -29.58 23.20
C LEU A 10 39.95 -30.75 22.85
N LEU A 11 39.00 -31.11 23.73
CA LEU A 11 38.05 -32.21 23.51
C LEU A 11 36.77 -31.80 22.75
N LEU A 12 36.51 -30.49 22.59
CA LEU A 12 35.36 -29.99 21.82
C LEU A 12 35.70 -29.65 20.35
N ALA A 13 36.96 -29.72 19.96
CA ALA A 13 37.42 -29.40 18.61
C ALA A 13 37.55 -30.61 17.66
N THR A 14 37.28 -31.84 18.11
CA THR A 14 37.53 -33.06 17.31
C THR A 14 36.28 -33.79 16.81
N ALA A 15 35.08 -33.21 16.90
CA ALA A 15 33.86 -33.86 16.39
C ALA A 15 32.96 -32.92 15.57
N ALA A 16 33.49 -32.37 14.48
CA ALA A 16 32.66 -31.79 13.42
C ALA A 16 33.32 -31.85 12.04
N VAL A 17 33.83 -33.03 11.64
CA VAL A 17 34.01 -33.29 10.20
C VAL A 17 32.63 -33.61 9.62
N ARG A 18 31.83 -32.57 9.38
CA ARG A 18 30.66 -32.68 8.50
C ARG A 18 31.19 -32.79 7.08
N GLY A 19 31.37 -34.01 6.59
CA GLY A 19 31.52 -34.26 5.16
C GLY A 19 30.33 -33.62 4.44
N GLN A 20 30.59 -32.62 3.59
CA GLN A 20 29.54 -32.01 2.78
C GLN A 20 29.02 -33.07 1.82
N LEU A 21 27.72 -33.38 1.94
CA LEU A 21 27.01 -34.30 1.04
C LEU A 21 27.16 -33.83 -0.41
N ARG A 22 27.81 -34.63 -1.26
CA ARG A 22 27.89 -34.40 -2.71
C ARG A 22 26.91 -35.33 -3.41
N ILE A 23 26.17 -34.82 -4.40
CA ILE A 23 25.30 -35.65 -5.24
C ILE A 23 25.98 -35.82 -6.59
N CYS A 24 26.16 -37.06 -7.04
CA CYS A 24 26.73 -37.33 -8.36
C CYS A 24 25.78 -36.87 -9.47
N GLY A 25 26.24 -35.98 -10.36
CA GLY A 25 25.44 -35.48 -11.47
C GLY A 25 25.07 -36.54 -12.52
N SER A 26 25.81 -37.65 -12.60
CA SER A 26 25.58 -38.70 -13.60
C SER A 26 24.60 -39.77 -13.14
N CYS A 27 24.66 -40.21 -11.87
CA CYS A 27 23.81 -41.29 -11.34
C CYS A 27 22.87 -40.86 -10.20
N GLY A 28 22.97 -39.61 -9.73
CA GLY A 28 22.09 -39.05 -8.71
C GLY A 28 22.32 -39.57 -7.28
N ARG A 29 23.34 -40.41 -7.06
CA ARG A 29 23.62 -40.99 -5.74
C ARG A 29 24.50 -40.07 -4.89
N GLU A 30 24.17 -40.01 -3.60
CA GLU A 30 24.92 -39.25 -2.60
C GLU A 30 26.25 -39.93 -2.29
N ASP A 31 27.33 -39.15 -2.30
CA ASP A 31 28.67 -39.58 -1.90
C ASP A 31 29.13 -38.76 -0.69
N SER A 32 29.28 -39.47 0.42
CA SER A 32 29.71 -38.94 1.71
C SER A 32 31.18 -39.22 2.01
N ALA A 33 31.90 -39.92 1.13
CA ALA A 33 33.27 -40.39 1.38
C ALA A 33 34.38 -39.40 0.97
N GLY A 34 34.03 -38.23 0.41
CA GLY A 34 34.99 -37.16 0.11
C GLY A 34 36.00 -37.47 -1.00
N GLY A 35 35.77 -38.48 -1.83
CA GLY A 35 36.60 -38.82 -2.99
C GLY A 35 36.32 -37.93 -4.22
N GLU A 36 37.27 -37.90 -5.17
CA GLU A 36 37.11 -37.17 -6.45
C GLU A 36 36.19 -37.90 -7.45
N PHE A 37 35.93 -39.19 -7.25
CA PHE A 37 35.12 -40.02 -8.12
C PHE A 37 33.99 -40.69 -7.34
N CYS A 38 32.82 -40.77 -7.97
CA CYS A 38 31.66 -41.44 -7.39
C CYS A 38 31.93 -42.92 -7.20
N THR A 39 31.77 -43.41 -5.97
CA THR A 39 31.98 -44.82 -5.62
C THR A 39 31.09 -45.81 -6.39
N ALA A 40 29.95 -45.37 -6.94
CA ALA A 40 28.99 -46.23 -7.62
C ALA A 40 29.18 -46.31 -9.14
N CYS A 41 29.54 -45.21 -9.80
CA CYS A 41 29.62 -45.16 -11.27
C CYS A 41 30.98 -44.67 -11.79
N GLN A 42 31.93 -44.40 -10.90
CA GLN A 42 33.27 -43.89 -11.20
C GLN A 42 33.32 -42.56 -11.97
N ALA A 43 32.18 -41.89 -12.14
CA ALA A 43 32.15 -40.55 -12.72
C ALA A 43 32.75 -39.52 -11.76
N ARG A 44 33.48 -38.54 -12.30
CA ARG A 44 34.11 -37.48 -11.52
C ARG A 44 33.05 -36.62 -10.84
N LEU A 45 33.18 -36.41 -9.53
CA LEU A 45 32.27 -35.57 -8.74
C LEU A 45 32.60 -34.09 -8.97
N PRO A 46 31.61 -33.19 -8.89
CA PRO A 46 31.84 -31.76 -9.04
C PRO A 46 32.74 -31.24 -7.93
N ASP A 47 33.75 -30.44 -8.31
CA ASP A 47 34.64 -29.76 -7.37
C ASP A 47 33.82 -28.75 -6.56
N ILE A 48 33.90 -28.85 -5.23
CA ILE A 48 33.32 -27.83 -4.35
C ILE A 48 34.25 -26.62 -4.45
N PRO A 49 33.76 -25.45 -4.88
CA PRO A 49 34.57 -24.25 -4.83
C PRO A 49 34.98 -24.03 -3.36
N PRO A 50 36.27 -23.77 -3.08
CA PRO A 50 36.68 -23.50 -1.71
C PRO A 50 35.80 -22.38 -1.16
N PRO A 51 35.38 -22.45 0.12
CA PRO A 51 34.69 -21.33 0.73
C PRO A 51 35.55 -20.09 0.46
N PRO A 52 34.93 -18.96 0.04
CA PRO A 52 35.70 -17.76 -0.27
C PRO A 52 36.62 -17.50 0.92
N ALA A 53 37.90 -17.32 0.63
CA ALA A 53 38.88 -16.94 1.65
C ALA A 53 38.27 -15.79 2.46
N PRO A 54 38.38 -15.81 3.81
CA PRO A 54 37.99 -14.65 4.58
C PRO A 54 38.76 -13.49 3.96
N ALA A 55 38.03 -12.48 3.47
CA ALA A 55 38.67 -11.29 3.00
C ALA A 55 39.47 -10.73 4.18
N ASP A 56 40.80 -10.78 4.09
CA ASP A 56 41.74 -10.10 4.99
C ASP A 56 41.68 -8.58 4.76
N ASN A 57 40.45 -8.05 4.81
CA ASN A 57 40.13 -6.70 5.22
C ASN A 57 39.12 -6.81 6.37
N ALA A 58 39.47 -7.64 7.35
CA ALA A 58 39.01 -7.42 8.71
C ALA A 58 39.67 -6.10 9.16
N ALA A 59 38.98 -5.00 8.91
CA ALA A 59 39.11 -3.81 9.75
C ALA A 59 38.61 -4.20 11.16
N GLU A 60 39.44 -4.96 11.88
CA GLU A 60 39.30 -5.16 13.31
C GLU A 60 39.47 -3.78 13.97
N GLY A 61 38.38 -3.27 14.55
CA GLY A 61 38.43 -2.15 15.48
C GLY A 61 37.86 -0.81 15.00
N GLN A 62 37.21 -0.70 13.84
CA GLN A 62 36.38 0.47 13.58
C GLN A 62 35.00 0.24 14.19
N GLU A 63 34.66 0.93 15.29
CA GLU A 63 33.27 1.00 15.73
C GLU A 63 32.40 1.41 14.52
N PRO A 64 31.26 0.73 14.27
CA PRO A 64 30.41 1.08 13.15
C PRO A 64 30.05 2.56 13.27
N SER A 65 30.30 3.32 12.20
CA SER A 65 30.01 4.76 12.21
C SER A 65 28.59 5.01 12.71
N PRO A 66 28.31 6.12 13.41
CA PRO A 66 26.96 6.41 13.91
C PRO A 66 25.90 6.40 12.80
N ALA A 67 26.30 6.72 11.55
CA ALA A 67 25.46 6.61 10.37
C ALA A 67 25.14 5.16 9.99
N ALA A 68 26.10 4.24 10.08
CA ALA A 68 25.90 2.82 9.80
C ALA A 68 25.01 2.14 10.86
N THR A 69 25.20 2.48 12.14
CA THR A 69 24.36 2.00 13.24
C THR A 69 22.92 2.48 13.09
N LEU A 70 22.73 3.75 12.70
CA LEU A 70 21.40 4.30 12.43
C LEU A 70 20.74 3.65 11.22
N ALA A 71 21.49 3.38 10.14
CA ALA A 71 20.99 2.69 8.96
C ALA A 71 20.55 1.25 9.27
N ALA A 72 21.36 0.50 10.04
CA ALA A 72 21.02 -0.86 10.47
C ALA A 72 19.77 -0.86 11.36
N GLY A 73 19.70 0.05 12.33
CA GLY A 73 18.51 0.24 13.16
C GLY A 73 17.27 0.61 12.33
N ALA A 74 17.44 1.43 11.29
CA ALA A 74 16.34 1.84 10.42
C ALA A 74 15.81 0.73 9.54
N PHE A 75 16.72 -0.08 9.01
CA PHE A 75 16.35 -1.26 8.27
C PHE A 75 15.57 -2.25 9.14
N GLU A 76 16.04 -2.52 10.36
CA GLU A 76 15.36 -3.44 11.27
C GLU A 76 13.96 -2.93 11.68
N GLN A 77 13.83 -1.64 12.02
CA GLN A 77 12.53 -1.07 12.35
C GLN A 77 11.57 -1.09 11.16
N ALA A 78 12.06 -0.81 9.95
CA ALA A 78 11.25 -0.92 8.73
C ALA A 78 10.85 -2.37 8.43
N ARG A 79 11.74 -3.34 8.67
CA ARG A 79 11.45 -4.78 8.53
C ARG A 79 10.34 -5.22 9.49
N LEU A 80 10.38 -4.80 10.75
CA LEU A 80 9.33 -5.08 11.73
C LEU A 80 7.98 -4.51 11.29
N ASP A 81 7.96 -3.29 10.76
CA ASP A 81 6.74 -2.67 10.23
C ASP A 81 6.18 -3.45 9.03
N VAL A 82 7.05 -3.93 8.13
CA VAL A 82 6.64 -4.77 6.98
C VAL A 82 6.06 -6.11 7.44
N LEU A 83 6.67 -6.76 8.44
CA LEU A 83 6.15 -8.01 8.99
C LEU A 83 4.79 -7.80 9.66
N ALA A 84 4.63 -6.74 10.44
CA ALA A 84 3.35 -6.36 11.03
C ALA A 84 2.30 -6.07 9.94
N ALA A 85 2.67 -5.34 8.89
CA ALA A 85 1.79 -5.03 7.76
C ALA A 85 1.30 -6.31 7.07
N ARG A 86 2.19 -7.26 6.78
CA ARG A 86 1.83 -8.56 6.17
C ARG A 86 0.84 -9.36 7.01
N GLY A 87 0.96 -9.32 8.35
CA GLY A 87 0.02 -9.97 9.26
C GLY A 87 -1.39 -9.36 9.26
N GLU A 88 -1.52 -8.12 8.79
CA GLU A 88 -2.76 -7.34 8.74
C GLU A 88 -3.35 -7.23 7.33
N GLU A 89 -2.61 -7.53 6.26
CA GLU A 89 -3.04 -7.35 4.85
C GLU A 89 -4.42 -7.97 4.56
N SER A 90 -4.69 -9.18 5.07
CA SER A 90 -5.95 -9.89 4.81
C SER A 90 -7.12 -9.43 5.67
N ARG A 91 -6.85 -8.84 6.84
CA ARG A 91 -7.88 -8.47 7.83
C ARG A 91 -8.21 -6.99 7.79
N ARG A 92 -7.17 -6.15 7.74
CA ARG A 92 -7.22 -4.69 7.83
C ARG A 92 -6.23 -4.07 6.84
N PRO A 93 -6.54 -4.08 5.53
CA PRO A 93 -5.65 -3.53 4.50
C PRO A 93 -5.34 -2.03 4.70
N GLU A 94 -6.22 -1.27 5.36
CA GLU A 94 -6.01 0.13 5.73
C GLU A 94 -4.94 0.33 6.80
N VAL A 95 -4.83 -0.59 7.77
CA VAL A 95 -3.78 -0.58 8.80
C VAL A 95 -2.46 -1.01 8.17
N ALA A 96 -2.48 -2.08 7.37
CA ALA A 96 -1.31 -2.53 6.62
C ALA A 96 -0.74 -1.44 5.71
N LEU A 97 -1.60 -0.67 5.02
CA LEU A 97 -1.19 0.47 4.19
C LEU A 97 -0.41 1.51 5.00
N ALA A 98 -0.87 1.84 6.21
CA ALA A 98 -0.21 2.81 7.07
C ALA A 98 1.13 2.29 7.62
N LEU A 99 1.21 1.01 7.99
CA LEU A 99 2.45 0.36 8.43
C LEU A 99 3.51 0.31 7.31
N TYR A 100 3.12 -0.07 6.10
CA TYR A 100 4.02 0.00 4.93
C TYR A 100 4.45 1.43 4.61
N GLY A 101 3.54 2.41 4.79
CA GLY A 101 3.86 3.83 4.65
C GLY A 101 4.91 4.28 5.65
N ASN A 102 4.82 3.82 6.90
CA ASN A 102 5.80 4.09 7.93
C ASN A 102 7.15 3.42 7.64
N ALA A 103 7.15 2.15 7.24
CA ALA A 103 8.36 1.43 6.83
C ALA A 103 9.11 2.18 5.72
N ARG A 104 8.38 2.64 4.69
CA ARG A 104 8.93 3.46 3.60
C ARG A 104 9.55 4.77 4.12
N ALA A 105 8.93 5.40 5.11
CA ALA A 105 9.45 6.63 5.71
C ALA A 105 10.74 6.39 6.51
N LEU A 106 10.86 5.28 7.23
CA LEU A 106 12.07 4.92 7.97
C LEU A 106 13.24 4.60 7.04
N LEU A 107 12.99 3.89 5.94
CA LEU A 107 14.00 3.59 4.93
C LEU A 107 14.54 4.86 4.23
N ALA A 108 13.82 5.98 4.29
CA ALA A 108 14.25 7.24 3.67
C ALA A 108 15.49 7.87 4.33
N VAL A 109 15.90 7.39 5.51
CA VAL A 109 17.13 7.84 6.17
C VAL A 109 18.37 7.13 5.64
N ILE A 110 18.18 5.94 5.06
CA ILE A 110 19.27 5.09 4.58
C ILE A 110 19.71 5.58 3.21
N ASP A 111 21.02 5.66 2.99
CA ASP A 111 21.56 5.92 1.65
C ASP A 111 21.14 4.77 0.70
N PRO A 112 20.64 5.06 -0.52
CA PRO A 112 20.21 4.04 -1.47
C PRO A 112 21.29 2.99 -1.77
N THR A 113 22.58 3.33 -1.66
CA THR A 113 23.70 2.41 -1.85
C THR A 113 23.82 1.35 -0.76
N ASN A 114 23.31 1.63 0.43
CA ASN A 114 23.37 0.76 1.62
C ASN A 114 22.09 -0.08 1.81
N LEU A 115 21.11 0.06 0.92
CA LEU A 115 19.87 -0.69 0.96
C LEU A 115 20.05 -2.04 0.24
N PRO A 116 19.66 -3.17 0.87
CA PRO A 116 19.66 -4.45 0.19
C PRO A 116 18.75 -4.39 -1.06
N PRO A 117 19.15 -5.04 -2.16
CA PRO A 117 18.36 -5.03 -3.39
C PRO A 117 16.95 -5.57 -3.14
N ALA A 118 15.97 -5.08 -3.91
CA ALA A 118 14.54 -5.41 -3.80
C ALA A 118 13.81 -4.98 -2.51
N THR A 119 14.49 -4.48 -1.46
CA THR A 119 13.81 -4.01 -0.22
C THR A 119 12.76 -2.95 -0.55
N GLY A 120 13.14 -1.93 -1.32
CA GLY A 120 12.23 -0.85 -1.73
C GLY A 120 11.07 -1.36 -2.58
N GLN A 121 11.31 -2.29 -3.49
CA GLN A 121 10.27 -2.88 -4.34
C GLN A 121 9.22 -3.63 -3.51
N SER A 122 9.65 -4.42 -2.52
CA SER A 122 8.72 -5.19 -1.68
C SER A 122 7.73 -4.31 -0.89
N VAL A 123 8.19 -3.15 -0.41
CA VAL A 123 7.36 -2.16 0.30
C VAL A 123 6.39 -1.48 -0.67
N LEU A 124 6.86 -1.10 -1.85
CA LEU A 124 6.02 -0.47 -2.88
C LEU A 124 4.93 -1.41 -3.39
N GLU A 125 5.26 -2.69 -3.59
CA GLU A 125 4.28 -3.73 -3.93
C GLU A 125 3.26 -3.93 -2.82
N GLY A 126 3.69 -3.96 -1.55
CA GLY A 126 2.80 -4.04 -0.39
C GLY A 126 1.81 -2.87 -0.33
N LEU A 127 2.30 -1.64 -0.54
CA LEU A 127 1.46 -0.44 -0.64
C LEU A 127 0.44 -0.57 -1.78
N GLN A 128 0.87 -1.06 -2.95
CA GLN A 128 -0.01 -1.22 -4.11
C GLN A 128 -1.08 -2.28 -3.86
N ARG A 129 -0.74 -3.43 -3.27
CA ARG A 129 -1.70 -4.48 -2.90
C ARG A 129 -2.75 -3.94 -1.93
N CYS A 130 -2.34 -3.22 -0.88
CA CYS A 130 -3.25 -2.63 0.08
C CYS A 130 -4.19 -1.60 -0.57
N ARG A 131 -3.67 -0.75 -1.47
CA ARG A 131 -4.49 0.22 -2.23
C ARG A 131 -5.53 -0.47 -3.12
N VAL A 132 -5.16 -1.53 -3.82
CA VAL A 132 -6.09 -2.30 -4.66
C VAL A 132 -7.16 -2.97 -3.79
N ALA A 133 -6.78 -3.57 -2.65
CA ALA A 133 -7.73 -4.17 -1.71
C ALA A 133 -8.73 -3.13 -1.15
N LEU A 134 -8.27 -1.91 -0.88
CA LEU A 134 -9.13 -0.81 -0.44
C LEU A 134 -10.00 -0.23 -1.55
N ALA A 135 -9.58 -0.33 -2.81
CA ALA A 135 -10.38 0.12 -3.96
C ALA A 135 -11.49 -0.87 -4.34
N VAL A 136 -11.35 -2.15 -4.01
CA VAL A 136 -12.29 -3.20 -4.39
C VAL A 136 -13.16 -3.60 -3.18
N THR A 137 -14.47 -3.67 -3.39
CA THR A 137 -15.45 -4.25 -2.46
C THR A 137 -16.12 -5.45 -3.10
N GLY A 138 -16.40 -6.49 -2.31
CA GLY A 138 -17.40 -7.48 -2.71
C GLY A 138 -18.78 -6.80 -2.79
N GLN A 139 -19.32 -6.68 -3.99
CA GLN A 139 -20.71 -6.27 -4.18
C GLN A 139 -21.58 -7.52 -4.32
N ALA A 140 -22.80 -7.48 -3.79
CA ALA A 140 -23.78 -8.52 -4.05
C ALA A 140 -23.96 -8.67 -5.56
N CYS A 141 -23.88 -9.90 -6.06
CA CYS A 141 -23.98 -10.16 -7.48
C CYS A 141 -25.37 -9.72 -7.97
N PRO A 142 -25.47 -8.82 -8.96
CA PRO A 142 -26.75 -8.25 -9.40
C PRO A 142 -27.67 -9.32 -10.01
N ALA A 143 -27.12 -10.42 -10.51
CA ALA A 143 -27.89 -11.51 -11.11
C ALA A 143 -28.55 -12.46 -10.09
N CYS A 144 -28.01 -12.53 -8.86
CA CYS A 144 -28.55 -13.40 -7.80
C CYS A 144 -28.84 -12.67 -6.48
N SER A 145 -28.66 -11.36 -6.45
CA SER A 145 -28.85 -10.49 -5.28
C SER A 145 -28.15 -11.02 -4.02
N GLY A 146 -26.95 -11.61 -4.17
CA GLY A 146 -26.20 -12.18 -3.04
C GLY A 146 -26.43 -13.67 -2.77
N SER A 147 -27.45 -14.30 -3.36
CA SER A 147 -27.81 -15.70 -3.01
C SER A 147 -26.82 -16.74 -3.53
N GLY A 148 -25.97 -16.40 -4.50
CA GLY A 148 -25.07 -17.32 -5.18
C GLY A 148 -25.77 -18.33 -6.09
N ARG A 149 -27.11 -18.33 -6.11
CA ARG A 149 -27.94 -19.28 -6.85
C ARG A 149 -28.63 -18.62 -8.03
N ARG A 150 -28.88 -19.38 -9.08
CA ARG A 150 -29.62 -18.91 -10.25
C ARG A 150 -31.05 -18.57 -9.84
N GLN A 151 -31.47 -17.33 -10.10
CA GLN A 151 -32.85 -16.90 -9.86
C GLN A 151 -33.68 -17.09 -11.13
N VAL A 152 -34.91 -17.60 -10.97
CA VAL A 152 -35.92 -17.67 -12.04
C VAL A 152 -37.08 -16.78 -11.63
N VAL A 153 -37.48 -15.90 -12.55
CA VAL A 153 -38.64 -15.03 -12.36
C VAL A 153 -39.88 -15.82 -12.76
N PHE A 154 -40.77 -16.10 -11.82
CA PHE A 154 -42.09 -16.64 -12.12
C PHE A 154 -43.07 -15.47 -12.26
N GLN A 155 -43.61 -15.29 -13.45
CA GLN A 155 -44.69 -14.34 -13.71
C GLN A 155 -45.99 -15.13 -13.79
N GLN A 156 -46.93 -14.86 -12.89
CA GLN A 156 -48.26 -15.45 -12.98
C GLN A 156 -49.00 -14.82 -14.18
N LEU A 157 -49.50 -15.68 -15.07
CA LEU A 157 -50.23 -15.28 -16.30
C LEU A 157 -51.68 -14.83 -16.03
N ALA A 158 -52.10 -14.67 -14.78
CA ALA A 158 -53.42 -14.14 -14.45
C ALA A 158 -53.41 -12.61 -14.64
N GLY A 159 -54.28 -12.09 -15.51
CA GLY A 159 -54.37 -10.71 -15.99
C GLY A 159 -54.68 -9.60 -14.96
N GLY A 160 -53.98 -9.59 -13.84
CA GLY A 160 -53.84 -8.47 -12.92
C GLY A 160 -52.36 -8.20 -12.68
N SER A 161 -52.00 -7.00 -12.26
CA SER A 161 -50.63 -6.59 -11.94
C SER A 161 -50.06 -7.32 -10.71
N ALA A 162 -49.88 -8.63 -10.82
CA ALA A 162 -49.30 -9.46 -9.77
C ALA A 162 -47.77 -9.34 -9.81
N GLU A 163 -47.17 -9.08 -8.65
CA GLU A 163 -45.73 -8.98 -8.46
C GLU A 163 -45.03 -10.28 -8.91
N ALA A 164 -44.03 -10.11 -9.78
CA ALA A 164 -43.22 -11.22 -10.24
C ALA A 164 -42.43 -11.80 -9.05
N THR A 165 -42.68 -13.07 -8.73
CA THR A 165 -42.01 -13.73 -7.60
C THR A 165 -40.74 -14.41 -8.10
N THR A 166 -39.58 -14.00 -7.57
CA THR A 166 -38.28 -14.61 -7.87
C THR A 166 -38.04 -15.80 -6.94
N ARG A 167 -37.79 -16.98 -7.50
CA ARG A 167 -37.35 -18.16 -6.75
C ARG A 167 -35.93 -18.54 -7.13
N SER A 168 -35.11 -18.86 -6.13
CA SER A 168 -33.74 -19.37 -6.33
C SER A 168 -33.76 -20.87 -6.59
N THR A 169 -33.06 -21.34 -7.63
CA THR A 169 -32.86 -22.77 -7.91
C THR A 169 -31.62 -23.32 -7.20
N SER A 170 -31.39 -24.62 -7.28
CA SER A 170 -30.16 -25.27 -6.79
C SER A 170 -28.92 -25.00 -7.66
N ALA A 171 -29.09 -24.46 -8.88
CA ALA A 171 -27.97 -24.22 -9.78
C ALA A 171 -27.16 -22.99 -9.36
N ALA A 172 -25.82 -23.08 -9.48
CA ALA A 172 -24.93 -21.96 -9.20
C ALA A 172 -25.20 -20.78 -10.16
N CYS A 173 -25.13 -19.55 -9.66
CA CYS A 173 -25.24 -18.36 -10.49
C CYS A 173 -24.02 -18.26 -11.42
N ALA A 174 -24.24 -18.22 -12.74
CA ALA A 174 -23.19 -18.16 -13.75
C ALA A 174 -22.33 -16.88 -13.65
N THR A 175 -22.91 -15.77 -13.15
CA THR A 175 -22.22 -14.48 -13.07
C THR A 175 -21.23 -14.39 -11.90
N CYS A 176 -21.54 -14.99 -10.75
CA CYS A 176 -20.64 -15.00 -9.59
C CYS A 176 -19.98 -16.37 -9.32
N GLY A 177 -20.31 -17.38 -10.13
CA GLY A 177 -19.83 -18.76 -9.95
C GLY A 177 -20.22 -19.34 -8.59
N GLY A 178 -21.41 -19.05 -8.07
CA GLY A 178 -21.85 -19.55 -6.77
C GLY A 178 -21.47 -18.70 -5.54
N ARG A 179 -20.55 -17.73 -5.68
CA ARG A 179 -20.04 -16.94 -4.54
C ARG A 179 -21.03 -15.93 -3.95
N GLY A 180 -22.11 -15.59 -4.66
CA GLY A 180 -23.05 -14.54 -4.26
C GLY A 180 -22.51 -13.11 -4.41
N THR A 181 -21.20 -12.92 -4.48
CA THR A 181 -20.56 -11.61 -4.62
C THR A 181 -19.68 -11.51 -5.86
N ILE A 182 -19.60 -10.31 -6.44
CA ILE A 182 -18.66 -9.95 -7.51
C ILE A 182 -17.73 -8.83 -7.04
N SER A 183 -16.57 -8.67 -7.69
CA SER A 183 -15.70 -7.52 -7.45
C SER A 183 -16.36 -6.24 -7.98
N GLY A 184 -16.73 -5.36 -7.07
CA GLY A 184 -17.21 -4.02 -7.36
C GLY A 184 -16.21 -2.97 -6.91
N THR A 185 -16.33 -1.76 -7.46
CA THR A 185 -15.54 -0.61 -7.01
C THR A 185 -16.13 -0.05 -5.72
N ARG A 186 -15.29 0.17 -4.72
CA ARG A 186 -15.68 0.86 -3.47
C ARG A 186 -15.98 2.33 -3.78
N ASP A 187 -16.97 2.90 -3.08
CA ASP A 187 -17.15 4.36 -3.12
C ASP A 187 -15.86 5.05 -2.62
N VAL A 188 -15.47 6.14 -3.30
CA VAL A 188 -14.20 6.81 -3.04
C VAL A 188 -14.18 7.44 -1.65
N GLU A 189 -15.31 7.95 -1.18
CA GLU A 189 -15.38 8.52 0.17
C GLU A 189 -15.26 7.44 1.25
N ALA A 190 -15.88 6.28 1.04
CA ALA A 190 -15.74 5.14 1.94
C ALA A 190 -14.28 4.65 2.00
N ALA A 191 -13.60 4.53 0.84
CA ALA A 191 -12.18 4.18 0.80
C ALA A 191 -11.30 5.22 1.52
N ARG A 192 -11.58 6.52 1.34
CA ARG A 192 -10.88 7.61 2.04
C ARG A 192 -11.02 7.51 3.56
N LEU A 193 -12.24 7.28 4.05
CA LEU A 193 -12.51 7.16 5.49
C LEU A 193 -11.78 5.95 6.09
N LEU A 194 -11.77 4.81 5.40
CA LEU A 194 -11.01 3.62 5.82
C LEU A 194 -9.51 3.92 5.92
N ILE A 195 -8.92 4.59 4.93
CA ILE A 195 -7.49 4.97 4.98
C ILE A 195 -7.20 5.88 6.20
N LEU A 196 -8.07 6.86 6.46
CA LEU A 196 -7.90 7.74 7.63
C LEU A 196 -8.08 7.00 8.96
N GLN A 197 -8.97 6.01 9.02
CA GLN A 197 -9.12 5.13 10.17
C GLN A 197 -7.88 4.26 10.36
N GLY A 198 -7.41 3.58 9.31
CA GLY A 198 -6.23 2.73 9.34
C GLY A 198 -4.96 3.48 9.77
N ARG A 199 -4.80 4.75 9.37
CA ARG A 199 -3.71 5.61 9.85
C ARG A 199 -3.77 5.85 11.36
N ARG A 200 -4.96 6.07 11.92
CA ARG A 200 -5.15 6.27 13.36
C ARG A 200 -4.88 4.98 14.14
N GLU A 201 -5.43 3.87 13.68
CA GLU A 201 -5.22 2.56 14.29
C GLU A 201 -3.75 2.12 14.25
N ALA A 202 -3.10 2.25 13.08
CA ALA A 202 -1.66 1.97 12.96
C ALA A 202 -0.84 2.88 13.87
N GLY A 203 -1.22 4.15 14.02
CA GLY A 203 -0.59 5.07 14.96
C GLY A 203 -0.67 4.58 16.41
N LEU A 204 -1.84 4.10 16.84
CA LEU A 204 -2.01 3.52 18.18
C LEU A 204 -1.15 2.26 18.38
N LEU A 205 -1.07 1.38 17.37
CA LEU A 205 -0.21 0.18 17.42
C LEU A 205 1.27 0.55 17.56
N LEU A 206 1.74 1.52 16.76
CA LEU A 206 3.13 1.97 16.81
C LEU A 206 3.45 2.72 18.10
N GLN A 207 2.50 3.50 18.62
CA GLN A 207 2.62 4.14 19.93
C GLN A 207 2.69 3.12 21.06
N ALA A 208 1.86 2.07 21.03
CA ALA A 208 1.91 0.96 21.98
C ALA A 208 3.26 0.19 21.91
N ALA A 209 3.87 0.13 20.73
CA ALA A 209 5.23 -0.37 20.54
C ALA A 209 6.35 0.59 21.01
N GLY A 210 6.00 1.70 21.67
CA GLY A 210 6.95 2.67 22.24
C GLY A 210 7.50 3.69 21.25
N ARG A 211 6.91 3.83 20.06
CA ARG A 211 7.31 4.83 19.07
C ARG A 211 6.68 6.19 19.34
N VAL A 212 7.37 7.24 18.89
CA VAL A 212 6.97 8.64 19.03
C VAL A 212 6.65 9.21 17.66
N ALA A 213 5.61 10.05 17.59
CA ALA A 213 5.22 10.72 16.36
C ALA A 213 6.26 11.77 15.93
N ALA A 214 6.70 11.66 14.68
CA ALA A 214 7.52 12.63 13.97
C ALA A 214 6.77 13.10 12.73
N GLY A 215 5.84 14.04 12.90
CA GLY A 215 4.92 14.45 11.83
C GLY A 215 3.90 13.36 11.56
N SER A 216 3.78 12.91 10.31
CA SER A 216 2.90 11.78 9.93
C SER A 216 3.54 10.39 10.08
N ALA A 217 4.83 10.33 10.44
CA ALA A 217 5.58 9.08 10.67
C ALA A 217 5.78 8.80 12.16
N TRP A 218 6.12 7.55 12.45
CA TRP A 218 6.40 7.03 13.79
C TRP A 218 7.81 6.48 13.86
N ILE A 219 8.62 7.07 14.74
CA ILE A 219 10.04 6.72 14.91
C ILE A 219 10.30 6.19 16.33
N PRO A 220 11.36 5.39 16.52
CA PRO A 220 11.84 5.04 17.86
C PRO A 220 12.13 6.28 18.71
N LYS A 221 11.90 6.19 20.03
CA LYS A 221 12.11 7.30 20.97
C LYS A 221 13.55 7.83 20.96
N ALA A 222 14.55 6.94 20.86
CA ALA A 222 15.97 7.32 20.80
C ALA A 222 16.26 8.29 19.64
N TRP A 223 15.67 8.02 18.49
CA TRP A 223 15.89 8.81 17.27
C TRP A 223 15.31 10.21 17.32
N ALA A 224 14.33 10.48 18.19
CA ALA A 224 13.72 11.80 18.29
C ALA A 224 14.75 12.89 18.65
N GLN A 225 15.82 12.51 19.37
CA GLN A 225 16.92 13.41 19.73
C GLN A 225 18.15 13.21 18.83
N GLU A 226 18.43 11.99 18.36
CA GLU A 226 19.63 11.67 17.59
C GLU A 226 19.58 12.12 16.12
N LEU A 227 18.39 12.12 15.50
CA LEU A 227 18.27 12.42 14.08
C LEU A 227 18.66 13.86 13.76
N MET A 228 19.51 14.00 12.73
CA MET A 228 19.86 15.29 12.16
C MET A 228 18.66 15.90 11.40
N PRO A 229 18.55 17.24 11.29
CA PRO A 229 17.41 17.88 10.64
C PRO A 229 17.10 17.37 9.22
N ARG A 230 18.13 17.06 8.42
CA ARG A 230 17.97 16.46 7.07
C ARG A 230 17.36 15.06 7.11
N GLN A 231 17.83 14.21 8.02
CA GLN A 231 17.32 12.84 8.16
C GLN A 231 15.86 12.86 8.65
N LEU A 232 15.56 13.71 9.65
CA LEU A 232 14.20 13.88 10.15
C LEU A 232 13.25 14.43 9.07
N ALA A 233 13.70 15.38 8.25
CA ALA A 233 12.93 15.88 7.12
C ALA A 233 12.71 14.82 6.04
N ALA A 234 13.69 13.95 5.77
CA ALA A 234 13.55 12.85 4.82
C ALA A 234 12.40 11.90 5.22
N ILE A 235 12.34 11.50 6.50
CA ILE A 235 11.25 10.68 7.05
C ILE A 235 9.91 11.42 6.92
N ARG A 236 9.84 12.65 7.42
CA ARG A 236 8.60 13.45 7.46
C ARG A 236 8.01 13.67 6.07
N ARG A 237 8.85 14.00 5.10
CA ARG A 237 8.44 14.23 3.71
C ARG A 237 7.82 13.01 3.06
N ILE A 238 8.38 11.82 3.27
CA ILE A 238 7.84 10.58 2.70
C ILE A 238 6.51 10.20 3.36
N ALA A 239 6.35 10.48 4.65
CA ALA A 239 5.11 10.24 5.38
C ALA A 239 4.01 11.27 5.06
N ALA A 240 4.38 12.52 4.81
CA ALA A 240 3.46 13.61 4.48
C ALA A 240 3.16 13.74 2.98
N ALA A 241 3.71 12.86 2.13
CA ALA A 241 3.60 12.96 0.67
C ALA A 241 2.15 12.89 0.15
N ASP A 242 1.25 12.23 0.88
CA ASP A 242 -0.12 12.02 0.44
C ASP A 242 -0.98 13.28 0.59
N CYS A 243 -1.83 13.54 -0.41
CA CYS A 243 -2.81 14.62 -0.35
C CYS A 243 -3.84 14.35 0.76
N GLN A 244 -3.91 15.24 1.76
CA GLN A 244 -4.80 15.10 2.91
C GLN A 244 -6.29 15.12 2.54
N ALA A 245 -6.66 15.83 1.46
CA ALA A 245 -8.06 15.90 1.02
C ALA A 245 -8.59 14.60 0.41
N CYS A 246 -7.74 13.79 -0.22
CA CYS A 246 -8.14 12.49 -0.80
C CYS A 246 -7.42 11.30 -0.15
N ALA A 247 -6.71 11.52 0.96
CA ALA A 247 -5.90 10.52 1.66
C ALA A 247 -4.96 9.72 0.73
N GLY A 248 -4.39 10.38 -0.30
CA GLY A 248 -3.50 9.73 -1.26
C GLY A 248 -4.17 9.02 -2.44
N ILE A 249 -5.51 8.97 -2.52
CA ILE A 249 -6.25 8.26 -3.59
C ILE A 249 -6.17 9.03 -4.93
N GLY A 250 -6.14 10.36 -4.88
CA GLY A 250 -6.20 11.22 -6.07
C GLY A 250 -7.60 11.42 -6.63
N LEU A 251 -8.63 10.81 -6.05
CA LEU A 251 -10.02 10.93 -6.47
C LEU A 251 -10.88 11.56 -5.37
N GLU A 252 -11.96 12.20 -5.78
CA GLU A 252 -13.02 12.69 -4.89
C GLU A 252 -14.39 12.22 -5.40
N ARG A 253 -15.34 12.05 -4.46
CA ARG A 253 -16.71 11.65 -4.79
C ARG A 253 -17.34 12.71 -5.71
N CYS A 254 -17.92 12.27 -6.83
CA CYS A 254 -18.58 13.20 -7.73
C CYS A 254 -19.80 13.81 -7.03
N LYS A 255 -19.73 15.10 -6.72
CA LYS A 255 -20.82 15.85 -6.07
C LYS A 255 -22.11 15.83 -6.88
N ALA A 256 -22.00 15.82 -8.21
CA ALA A 256 -23.15 15.90 -9.10
C ALA A 256 -24.06 14.66 -9.03
N CYS A 257 -23.50 13.46 -8.86
CA CYS A 257 -24.27 12.21 -8.74
C CYS A 257 -24.13 11.54 -7.37
N ALA A 258 -23.55 12.22 -6.38
CA ALA A 258 -23.24 11.67 -5.08
C ALA A 258 -22.58 10.28 -5.16
N GLY A 259 -21.57 10.10 -6.02
CA GLY A 259 -20.84 8.83 -6.11
C GLY A 259 -21.48 7.71 -6.93
N THR A 260 -22.77 7.81 -7.29
CA THR A 260 -23.47 6.71 -7.99
C THR A 260 -23.05 6.55 -9.45
N GLY A 261 -22.42 7.58 -10.02
CA GLY A 261 -22.07 7.62 -11.44
C GLY A 261 -23.25 7.89 -12.38
N ARG A 262 -24.49 7.83 -11.89
CA ARG A 262 -25.72 7.98 -12.69
C ARG A 262 -26.62 9.06 -12.11
N LYS A 263 -27.44 9.65 -12.97
CA LYS A 263 -28.47 10.61 -12.61
C LYS A 263 -29.82 10.11 -13.12
N PRO A 264 -30.94 10.46 -12.45
CA PRO A 264 -32.27 10.15 -12.99
C PRO A 264 -32.40 10.74 -14.39
N CYS A 265 -33.19 10.07 -15.25
CA CYS A 265 -33.43 10.55 -16.61
C CYS A 265 -33.96 11.99 -16.59
N THR A 266 -33.40 12.84 -17.45
CA THR A 266 -33.80 14.25 -17.55
C THR A 266 -35.16 14.44 -18.20
N ASN A 267 -35.68 13.42 -18.89
CA ASN A 267 -37.00 13.47 -19.50
C ASN A 267 -38.10 13.34 -18.44
N ARG A 268 -38.90 14.39 -18.24
CA ARG A 268 -40.00 14.43 -17.26
C ARG A 268 -41.12 13.43 -17.54
N LYS A 269 -41.30 12.99 -18.80
CA LYS A 269 -42.28 11.96 -19.18
C LYS A 269 -41.74 10.54 -18.99
N CYS A 270 -40.48 10.40 -18.59
CA CYS A 270 -39.87 9.11 -18.31
C CYS A 270 -40.32 8.60 -16.94
N ARG A 271 -41.01 7.46 -16.93
CA ARG A 271 -41.29 6.67 -15.73
C ARG A 271 -40.48 5.37 -15.82
N ASP A 272 -39.44 5.26 -15.01
CA ASP A 272 -38.53 4.11 -14.93
C ASP A 272 -37.99 3.62 -16.28
N GLY A 273 -37.66 4.56 -17.17
CA GLY A 273 -37.08 4.25 -18.48
C GLY A 273 -38.08 4.20 -19.63
N TRP A 274 -39.37 4.40 -19.36
CA TRP A 274 -40.44 4.29 -20.35
C TRP A 274 -41.19 5.61 -20.51
N VAL A 275 -41.65 5.88 -21.73
CA VAL A 275 -42.49 7.04 -22.06
C VAL A 275 -43.77 6.51 -22.70
N GLU A 276 -44.90 7.11 -22.36
CA GLU A 276 -46.19 6.81 -22.97
C GLU A 276 -46.39 7.70 -24.20
N GLU A 277 -46.59 7.07 -25.35
CA GLU A 277 -46.93 7.74 -26.62
C GLU A 277 -48.36 7.37 -27.01
N LYS A 278 -49.17 8.38 -27.29
CA LYS A 278 -50.47 8.19 -27.97
C LYS A 278 -50.21 8.18 -29.47
N PRO A 279 -50.59 7.13 -30.21
CA PRO A 279 -50.40 7.11 -31.65
C PRO A 279 -51.24 8.22 -32.29
N GLY A 280 -50.58 9.18 -32.93
CA GLY A 280 -51.24 10.35 -33.54
C GLY A 280 -52.02 10.06 -34.81
N ASN A 281 -51.96 8.84 -35.34
CA ASN A 281 -52.49 8.48 -36.65
C ASN A 281 -53.49 7.33 -36.57
N THR A 282 -54.54 7.50 -35.77
CA THR A 282 -55.67 6.56 -35.71
C THR A 282 -56.96 7.31 -35.98
N LEU A 283 -57.81 6.75 -36.85
CA LEU A 283 -59.13 7.28 -37.24
C LEU A 283 -60.09 7.44 -36.04
N THR A 284 -59.73 6.88 -34.88
CA THR A 284 -60.44 6.98 -33.60
C THR A 284 -59.50 7.41 -32.46
N PRO A 285 -59.16 8.70 -32.35
CA PRO A 285 -58.20 9.21 -31.35
C PRO A 285 -58.65 9.03 -29.89
N GLN A 286 -59.95 8.78 -29.65
CA GLN A 286 -60.51 8.56 -28.32
C GLN A 286 -60.32 7.13 -27.78
N THR A 287 -60.06 6.13 -28.63
CA THR A 287 -59.83 4.72 -28.25
C THR A 287 -58.39 4.26 -28.41
N ALA A 288 -57.48 5.16 -28.79
CA ALA A 288 -56.07 4.87 -28.96
C ALA A 288 -55.38 4.54 -27.62
N LEU A 289 -55.10 3.26 -27.40
CA LEU A 289 -54.30 2.76 -26.27
C LEU A 289 -52.91 3.42 -26.27
N ALA A 290 -52.52 4.01 -25.15
CA ALA A 290 -51.20 4.58 -24.99
C ALA A 290 -50.14 3.47 -25.06
N ARG A 291 -49.19 3.59 -25.98
CA ARG A 291 -48.09 2.65 -26.16
C ARG A 291 -46.92 3.07 -25.26
N ARG A 292 -46.40 2.13 -24.46
CA ARG A 292 -45.14 2.34 -23.73
C ARG A 292 -43.96 2.08 -24.65
N VAL A 293 -43.18 3.11 -24.91
CA VAL A 293 -41.91 3.01 -25.67
C VAL A 293 -40.73 3.28 -24.76
N LYS A 294 -39.56 2.74 -25.11
CA LYS A 294 -38.32 3.04 -24.38
C LYS A 294 -38.06 4.54 -24.49
N CYS A 295 -37.75 5.17 -23.36
CA CYS A 295 -37.39 6.57 -23.33
C CYS A 295 -36.21 6.82 -24.28
N PRO A 296 -36.27 7.76 -25.23
CA PRO A 296 -35.18 8.00 -26.19
C PRO A 296 -33.89 8.49 -25.51
N VAL A 297 -34.02 9.11 -24.33
CA VAL A 297 -32.89 9.71 -23.59
C VAL A 297 -32.10 8.67 -22.80
N CYS A 298 -32.78 7.79 -22.06
CA CYS A 298 -32.12 6.77 -21.24
C CYS A 298 -32.24 5.34 -21.82
N GLN A 299 -32.89 5.18 -22.97
CA GLN A 299 -33.05 3.91 -23.68
C GLN A 299 -33.61 2.76 -22.82
N GLY A 300 -34.52 3.07 -21.88
CA GLY A 300 -35.10 2.06 -20.98
C GLY A 300 -34.38 1.85 -19.65
N THR A 301 -33.27 2.54 -19.35
CA THR A 301 -32.53 2.33 -18.09
C THR A 301 -33.07 3.14 -16.90
N GLY A 302 -33.93 4.13 -17.14
CA GLY A 302 -34.41 5.09 -16.12
C GLY A 302 -33.37 6.10 -15.62
N ALA A 303 -32.10 5.91 -15.96
CA ALA A 303 -31.00 6.76 -15.50
C ALA A 303 -29.95 6.99 -16.61
N VAL A 304 -29.40 8.19 -16.65
CA VAL A 304 -28.34 8.59 -17.58
C VAL A 304 -26.99 8.67 -16.86
N ASN A 305 -25.90 8.46 -17.59
CA ASN A 305 -24.57 8.62 -17.04
C ASN A 305 -24.36 10.08 -16.60
N CYS A 306 -23.81 10.26 -15.41
CA CYS A 306 -23.45 11.59 -14.93
C CYS A 306 -22.31 12.14 -15.78
N GLN A 307 -22.57 13.23 -16.51
CA GLN A 307 -21.60 13.83 -17.45
C GLN A 307 -20.28 14.23 -16.76
N PRO A 308 -20.28 14.91 -15.59
CA PRO A 308 -19.04 15.28 -14.89
C PRO A 308 -18.08 14.11 -14.59
N CYS A 309 -18.60 12.93 -14.25
CA CYS A 309 -17.77 11.75 -13.94
C CYS A 309 -17.82 10.67 -15.02
N ARG A 310 -18.53 10.91 -16.14
CA ARG A 310 -18.76 9.96 -17.23
C ARG A 310 -19.16 8.55 -16.75
N GLY A 311 -20.07 8.46 -15.79
CA GLY A 311 -20.50 7.16 -15.25
C GLY A 311 -19.63 6.56 -14.14
N LYS A 312 -18.45 7.10 -13.84
CA LYS A 312 -17.50 6.52 -12.88
C LYS A 312 -17.83 6.76 -11.40
N GLY A 313 -18.69 7.73 -11.09
CA GLY A 313 -19.02 8.12 -9.71
C GLY A 313 -17.94 8.95 -9.00
N ALA A 314 -16.73 9.01 -9.53
CA ALA A 314 -15.62 9.77 -8.99
C ALA A 314 -15.04 10.75 -10.02
N VAL A 315 -14.45 11.84 -9.53
CA VAL A 315 -13.69 12.81 -10.32
C VAL A 315 -12.29 12.97 -9.73
N ALA A 316 -11.36 13.52 -10.51
CA ALA A 316 -10.02 13.83 -10.00
C ALA A 316 -10.12 14.80 -8.83
N CYS A 317 -9.37 14.55 -7.76
CA CYS A 317 -9.37 15.41 -6.58
C CYS A 317 -8.91 16.82 -6.97
N ALA A 318 -9.71 17.83 -6.66
CA ALA A 318 -9.43 19.21 -7.08
C ALA A 318 -8.12 19.76 -6.46
N ARG A 319 -7.74 19.29 -5.27
CA ARG A 319 -6.54 19.77 -4.56
C ARG A 319 -5.23 19.26 -5.16
N CYS A 320 -5.18 17.99 -5.55
CA CYS A 320 -3.98 17.36 -6.13
C CYS A 320 -4.10 17.11 -7.64
N LYS A 321 -5.20 17.55 -8.27
CA LYS A 321 -5.49 17.37 -9.70
C LYS A 321 -5.37 15.92 -10.18
N GLY A 322 -5.73 14.96 -9.32
CA GLY A 322 -5.60 13.53 -9.64
C GLY A 322 -4.31 12.86 -9.20
N ALA A 323 -3.26 13.60 -8.81
CA ALA A 323 -1.96 13.02 -8.50
C ALA A 323 -1.92 12.22 -7.19
N GLY A 324 -2.87 12.47 -6.28
CA GLY A 324 -2.84 11.88 -4.94
C GLY A 324 -1.76 12.45 -4.01
N LEU A 325 -0.88 13.32 -4.50
CA LEU A 325 0.23 13.89 -3.74
C LEU A 325 -0.09 15.30 -3.22
N ALA A 326 0.46 15.64 -2.05
CA ALA A 326 0.37 16.98 -1.50
C ALA A 326 1.29 17.96 -2.27
N ALA A 327 0.89 19.23 -2.33
CA ALA A 327 1.66 20.24 -3.03
C ALA A 327 2.97 20.54 -2.28
N PRO A 328 4.11 20.67 -2.99
CA PRO A 328 5.39 20.94 -2.36
C PRO A 328 5.38 22.30 -1.65
N CYS A 329 6.09 22.38 -0.54
CA CYS A 329 6.26 23.61 0.20
C CYS A 329 7.09 24.60 -0.62
N ARG A 330 6.49 25.74 -0.98
CA ARG A 330 7.15 26.79 -1.77
C ARG A 330 8.38 27.39 -1.10
N THR A 331 8.46 27.34 0.23
CA THR A 331 9.56 27.95 0.99
C THR A 331 10.83 27.10 0.97
N CYS A 332 10.72 25.77 0.88
CA CYS A 332 11.86 24.86 0.82
C CYS A 332 11.90 24.01 -0.46
N GLY A 333 11.11 24.37 -1.47
CA GLY A 333 11.02 23.63 -2.74
C GLY A 333 10.53 22.18 -2.63
N GLY A 334 10.08 21.73 -1.46
CA GLY A 334 9.76 20.32 -1.21
C GLY A 334 10.77 19.57 -0.35
N GLU A 335 11.92 20.15 -0.02
CA GLU A 335 13.00 19.43 0.69
C GLU A 335 12.74 19.24 2.19
N GLY A 336 11.84 20.04 2.77
CA GLY A 336 11.55 20.02 4.21
C GLY A 336 12.61 20.69 5.09
N VAL A 337 13.77 21.04 4.53
CA VAL A 337 14.84 21.76 5.23
C VAL A 337 15.07 23.16 4.67
N SER A 338 15.77 23.99 5.44
CA SER A 338 16.30 25.28 5.00
C SER A 338 17.69 25.46 5.59
N GLU A 339 18.56 26.17 4.87
CA GLU A 339 19.89 26.52 5.38
C GLU A 339 19.79 27.24 6.74
N CYS A 340 20.73 26.92 7.64
CA CYS A 340 20.78 27.61 8.91
C CYS A 340 21.26 29.04 8.72
N ARG A 341 20.35 30.00 8.94
CA ARG A 341 20.65 31.43 8.86
C ARG A 341 21.78 31.85 9.80
N THR A 342 21.86 31.24 10.99
CA THR A 342 22.95 31.49 11.95
C THR A 342 24.29 31.00 11.42
N CYS A 343 24.32 29.77 10.88
CA CYS A 343 25.53 29.14 10.32
C CYS A 343 25.95 29.82 8.98
N ARG A 344 25.01 30.50 8.29
CA ARG A 344 25.27 31.30 7.07
C ARG A 344 25.79 32.72 7.35
N THR A 345 25.34 33.33 8.43
CA THR A 345 25.69 34.73 8.79
C THR A 345 26.91 34.82 9.68
N ARG A 346 27.09 33.86 10.59
CA ARG A 346 28.34 33.67 11.32
C ARG A 346 29.17 32.69 10.52
N ARG A 347 30.33 33.12 9.99
CA ARG A 347 31.42 32.16 9.76
C ARG A 347 31.77 31.63 11.14
N HIS A 348 31.15 30.54 11.57
CA HIS A 348 31.67 29.80 12.71
C HIS A 348 33.09 29.41 12.28
N ALA A 349 34.08 30.15 12.77
CA ALA A 349 35.47 29.78 12.63
C ALA A 349 35.58 28.37 13.17
N ALA A 350 36.32 27.51 12.47
CA ALA A 350 36.48 26.10 12.82
C ALA A 350 37.07 25.88 14.24
N ASP A 351 37.47 26.95 14.94
CA ASP A 351 38.08 26.95 16.26
C ASP A 351 37.09 27.06 17.45
N ASP A 352 35.81 27.39 17.22
CA ASP A 352 34.82 27.38 18.30
C ASP A 352 34.16 25.99 18.36
N THR A 353 34.61 25.16 19.32
CA THR A 353 34.12 23.80 19.58
C THR A 353 32.63 23.76 19.99
N SER A 354 31.97 24.91 20.14
CA SER A 354 30.54 24.99 20.43
C SER A 354 29.70 24.62 19.20
N LEU A 355 29.03 23.47 19.28
CA LEU A 355 28.04 23.05 18.29
C LEU A 355 26.92 24.10 18.19
N CYS A 356 26.59 24.57 16.99
CA CYS A 356 25.46 25.48 16.81
C CYS A 356 24.18 24.82 17.33
N PRO A 357 23.51 25.36 18.37
CA PRO A 357 22.38 24.69 19.02
C PRO A 357 21.18 24.52 18.08
N LYS A 358 21.09 25.34 17.02
CA LYS A 358 20.01 25.27 16.02
C LYS A 358 20.28 24.25 14.90
N CYS A 359 21.52 24.21 14.40
CA CYS A 359 21.88 23.39 13.23
C CYS A 359 22.62 22.10 13.62
N ARG A 360 23.04 21.94 14.89
CA ARG A 360 23.92 20.87 15.39
C ARG A 360 25.12 20.64 14.46
N ASN A 361 25.68 21.74 13.95
CA ASN A 361 26.71 21.80 12.92
C ASN A 361 26.42 21.09 11.58
N SER A 362 25.18 20.63 11.36
CA SER A 362 24.78 20.09 10.05
C SER A 362 24.67 21.17 8.97
N GLY A 363 24.54 22.44 9.34
CA GLY A 363 24.28 23.57 8.42
C GLY A 363 22.82 23.71 7.98
N TRP A 364 21.95 22.79 8.38
CA TRP A 364 20.53 22.75 7.99
C TRP A 364 19.60 22.80 9.18
N MET A 365 18.42 23.37 8.97
CA MET A 365 17.32 23.40 9.94
C MET A 365 16.07 22.83 9.27
N LEU A 366 15.11 22.37 10.07
CA LEU A 366 13.77 22.10 9.53
C LEU A 366 13.16 23.41 9.02
N CYS A 367 12.49 23.34 7.86
CA CYS A 367 11.79 24.48 7.30
C CYS A 367 10.71 24.97 8.29
N GLU A 368 10.76 26.25 8.67
CA GLU A 368 9.84 26.82 9.67
C GLU A 368 8.36 26.72 9.25
N ARG A 369 8.09 26.73 7.94
CA ARG A 369 6.73 26.71 7.39
C ARG A 369 6.09 25.32 7.36
N CYS A 370 6.85 24.30 6.96
CA CYS A 370 6.34 22.93 6.84
C CYS A 370 6.87 21.99 7.93
N LYS A 371 7.72 22.48 8.84
CA LYS A 371 8.31 21.73 9.96
C LYS A 371 8.98 20.40 9.54
N GLY A 372 9.52 20.31 8.33
CA GLY A 372 10.13 19.08 7.81
C GLY A 372 9.26 18.26 6.87
N ASP A 373 7.96 18.52 6.78
CA ASP A 373 7.04 17.71 5.95
C ASP A 373 7.26 17.92 4.45
N GLY A 374 7.96 18.98 4.05
CA GLY A 374 8.22 19.29 2.64
C GLY A 374 6.96 19.66 1.83
N VAL A 375 5.78 19.60 2.43
CA VAL A 375 4.49 19.89 1.79
C VAL A 375 3.74 20.95 2.59
N VAL A 376 2.74 21.56 1.96
CA VAL A 376 1.89 22.51 2.65
C VAL A 376 0.81 21.76 3.42
N ALA A 377 0.77 21.92 4.76
CA ALA A 377 -0.37 21.51 5.57
C ALA A 377 -1.56 22.45 5.25
N ARG A 378 -2.36 22.09 4.25
CA ARG A 378 -3.58 22.85 3.87
C ARG A 378 -4.73 21.91 3.52
#